data_AF-A0A524AJ71-F1
#
_entry.id   AF-A0A524AJ71-F1
#
_cell.length_a   1.000
_cell.length_b   1.000
_cell.length_c   1.000
_cell.angle_alpha   90.00
_cell.angle_beta   90.00
_cell.angle_gamma   90.00
#
_symmetry.space_group_name_H-M   'P 1'
#
loop_
_entity.id
_entity.type
_entity.pdbx_description
1 polymer ?
#
loop_
_entity_poly.entity_id
_entity_poly.type
_entity_poly.pdbx_seq_one_letter_code
_entity_poly.pdbx_strand_id
1 'polypeptide(L)'
;MKGIIVQITVLLIITLLTGTVLAQEAPEVVVSVEVDRETITVGDRIVYTVRAEHDKDLVVDFPQLASAWGDFEVLSQRPLQPGTSQGRVITGKEYVITAFTVGEHT
;
A
#
# COMPACT_ATOMS: atom_id res chain seq x y z
N MET A 1 17.91 -25.00 47.78
CA MET A 1 17.62 -23.56 47.54
C MET A 1 18.32 -22.98 46.32
N LYS A 2 19.65 -23.12 46.16
CA LYS A 2 20.39 -22.56 45.00
C LYS A 2 19.87 -22.99 43.61
N GLY A 3 19.50 -24.26 43.44
CA GLY A 3 19.00 -24.77 42.15
C GLY A 3 17.64 -24.21 41.71
N ILE A 4 16.73 -23.99 42.67
CA ILE A 4 15.40 -23.40 42.41
C ILE A 4 15.54 -21.95 41.97
N ILE A 5 16.45 -21.20 42.59
CA ILE A 5 16.73 -19.80 42.24
C ILE A 5 17.27 -19.72 40.81
N VAL A 6 18.21 -20.59 40.43
CA VAL A 6 18.78 -20.62 39.08
C VAL A 6 17.72 -20.94 38.01
N GLN A 7 16.81 -21.89 38.27
CA GLN A 7 15.75 -22.23 37.32
C GLN A 7 14.75 -21.08 37.12
N ILE A 8 14.39 -20.37 38.19
CA ILE A 8 13.52 -19.18 38.11
C ILE A 8 14.19 -18.07 37.30
N THR A 9 15.49 -17.86 37.50
CA THR A 9 16.26 -16.86 36.74
C THR A 9 16.32 -17.21 35.25
N VAL A 10 16.54 -18.48 34.90
CA VAL A 10 16.58 -18.93 33.50
C VAL A 10 15.21 -18.77 32.82
N LEU A 11 14.11 -19.11 33.50
CA LEU A 11 12.75 -18.97 32.96
C LEU A 11 12.37 -17.50 32.72
N LEU A 12 12.81 -16.61 33.61
CA LEU A 12 12.59 -15.16 33.49
C LEU A 12 13.36 -14.59 32.29
N ILE A 13 14.61 -15.02 32.07
CA ILE A 13 15.42 -14.58 30.93
C ILE A 13 14.73 -15.01 29.61
N ILE A 14 14.24 -16.25 29.52
CA ILE A 14 13.58 -16.76 28.31
C ILE A 14 12.30 -15.97 27.97
N THR A 15 11.50 -15.62 28.98
CA THR A 15 10.27 -14.82 28.77
C THR A 15 10.57 -13.37 28.37
N LEU A 16 11.64 -12.77 28.89
CA LEU A 16 12.09 -11.43 28.45
C LEU A 16 12.62 -11.43 27.00
N LEU A 17 13.31 -12.50 26.59
CA LEU A 17 13.83 -12.64 25.22
C LEU A 17 12.73 -12.86 24.16
N THR A 18 11.59 -13.43 24.53
CA THR A 18 10.45 -13.60 23.62
C THR A 18 9.60 -12.34 23.42
N GLY A 19 9.73 -11.34 24.31
CA GLY A 19 8.90 -10.12 24.28
C GLY A 19 9.23 -9.15 23.15
N THR A 20 10.42 -9.21 22.55
CA THR A 20 10.91 -8.22 21.57
C THR A 20 10.56 -8.54 20.12
N VAL A 21 9.93 -9.68 19.84
CA VAL A 21 9.68 -10.14 18.45
C VAL A 21 8.37 -9.61 17.86
N LEU A 22 7.48 -9.00 18.66
CA LEU A 22 6.13 -8.61 18.22
C LEU A 22 5.96 -7.14 17.82
N ALA A 23 7.04 -6.35 17.77
CA ALA A 23 7.00 -4.95 17.35
C ALA A 23 7.64 -4.77 15.97
N GLN A 24 7.06 -5.40 14.95
CA GLN A 24 7.31 -4.98 13.58
C GLN A 24 6.43 -3.75 13.35
N GLU A 25 7.02 -2.55 13.38
CA GLU A 25 6.33 -1.31 13.02
C GLU A 25 5.70 -1.50 11.63
N ALA A 26 4.38 -1.31 11.55
CA ALA A 26 3.70 -1.27 10.26
C ALA A 26 4.30 -0.12 9.43
N PRO A 27 4.45 -0.28 8.10
CA PRO A 27 4.99 0.78 7.27
C PRO A 27 4.19 2.07 7.45
N GLU A 28 4.90 3.19 7.59
CA GLU A 28 4.34 4.54 7.78
C GLU A 28 3.31 4.89 6.67
N VAL A 29 3.56 4.37 5.46
CA VAL A 29 2.64 4.40 4.33
C VAL A 29 2.62 3.04 3.65
N VAL A 30 1.43 2.50 3.39
CA VAL A 30 1.19 1.29 2.60
C VAL A 30 0.50 1.69 1.31
N VAL A 31 1.12 1.41 0.15
CA VAL A 31 0.57 1.73 -1.16
C VAL A 31 0.00 0.47 -1.80
N SER A 32 -1.20 0.59 -2.37
CA SER A 32 -1.83 -0.46 -3.17
C SER A 32 -2.29 0.09 -4.52
N VAL A 33 -2.28 -0.79 -5.51
CA VAL A 33 -2.67 -0.49 -6.89
C VAL A 33 -3.70 -1.52 -7.32
N GLU A 34 -4.75 -1.04 -7.97
CA GLU A 34 -5.82 -1.84 -8.53
C GLU A 34 -6.04 -1.45 -10.00
N VAL A 35 -6.13 -2.46 -10.86
CA VAL A 35 -6.52 -2.32 -12.26
C VAL A 35 -7.80 -3.12 -12.45
N ASP A 36 -8.80 -2.51 -13.07
CA ASP A 36 -10.15 -3.11 -13.17
C ASP A 36 -10.25 -4.30 -14.14
N ARG A 37 -9.16 -4.65 -14.83
CA ARG A 37 -9.07 -5.80 -15.73
C ARG A 37 -7.65 -6.32 -15.86
N GLU A 38 -7.53 -7.61 -16.14
CA GLU A 38 -6.25 -8.30 -16.32
C GLU A 38 -5.75 -8.25 -17.77
N THR A 39 -6.66 -8.19 -18.74
CA THR A 39 -6.32 -8.11 -20.18
C THR A 39 -6.79 -6.78 -20.74
N ILE A 40 -5.92 -6.12 -21.50
CA ILE A 40 -6.16 -4.79 -22.07
C ILE A 40 -6.04 -4.88 -23.58
N THR A 41 -7.04 -4.34 -24.28
CA THR A 41 -7.01 -4.14 -25.73
C THR A 41 -6.91 -2.65 -26.08
N VAL A 42 -6.45 -2.35 -27.29
CA VAL A 42 -6.35 -0.97 -27.76
C VAL A 42 -7.74 -0.32 -27.80
N GLY A 43 -7.84 0.88 -27.22
CA GLY A 43 -9.09 1.63 -27.10
C GLY A 43 -9.92 1.33 -25.84
N ASP A 44 -9.50 0.38 -25.01
CA ASP A 44 -10.15 0.10 -23.74
C ASP A 44 -9.96 1.24 -22.73
N ARG A 45 -11.06 1.60 -22.04
CA ARG A 45 -11.01 2.57 -20.92
C ARG A 45 -10.66 1.87 -19.62
N ILE A 46 -9.42 1.88 -19.20
CA ILE A 46 -8.91 1.16 -18.03
C ILE A 46 -9.00 2.08 -16.81
N VAL A 47 -9.48 1.54 -15.69
CA VAL A 47 -9.49 2.24 -14.41
C VAL A 47 -8.30 1.79 -13.60
N TYR A 48 -7.31 2.67 -13.46
CA TYR A 48 -6.11 2.47 -12.66
C TYR A 48 -6.25 3.24 -11.35
N THR A 49 -6.30 2.54 -10.23
CA THR A 49 -6.52 3.14 -8.91
C THR A 49 -5.30 2.97 -8.04
N VAL A 50 -4.76 4.07 -7.52
CA VAL A 50 -3.69 4.05 -6.52
C VAL A 50 -4.29 4.48 -5.18
N ARG A 51 -4.06 3.69 -4.13
CA ARG A 51 -4.45 4.03 -2.76
C ARG A 51 -3.23 4.02 -1.85
N ALA A 52 -3.23 4.93 -0.88
CA ALA A 52 -2.26 4.97 0.19
C ALA A 52 -3.00 4.88 1.52
N GLU A 53 -2.61 3.91 2.34
CA GLU A 53 -3.00 3.81 3.74
C GLU A 53 -1.86 4.37 4.59
N HIS A 54 -2.14 5.38 5.39
CA HIS A 54 -1.14 6.13 6.14
C HIS A 54 -1.68 6.66 7.47
N ASP A 55 -0.77 7.15 8.31
CA ASP A 55 -1.14 7.73 9.60
C ASP A 55 -1.75 9.13 9.43
N LYS A 56 -2.50 9.59 10.44
CA LYS A 56 -3.36 10.79 10.34
C LYS A 56 -2.59 12.11 10.21
N ASP A 57 -1.33 12.10 10.60
CA ASP A 57 -0.40 13.22 10.54
C ASP A 57 0.36 13.31 9.20
N LEU A 58 0.17 12.31 8.33
CA LEU A 58 0.75 12.30 7.00
C LEU A 58 -0.23 12.79 5.93
N VAL A 59 0.34 13.39 4.89
CA VAL A 59 -0.36 13.80 3.67
C VAL A 59 0.34 13.14 2.49
N VAL A 60 -0.44 12.44 1.65
CA VAL A 60 0.06 11.79 0.44
C VAL A 60 -0.28 12.66 -0.77
N ASP A 61 0.75 13.07 -1.51
CA ASP A 61 0.58 13.75 -2.79
C ASP A 61 0.61 12.73 -3.94
N PHE A 62 -0.47 12.69 -4.72
CA PHE A 62 -0.59 11.75 -5.84
C PHE A 62 -0.19 12.45 -7.14
N PRO A 63 0.66 11.83 -7.97
CA PRO A 63 1.21 12.47 -9.15
C PRO A 63 0.11 12.91 -10.12
N GLN A 64 0.31 14.05 -10.76
CA GLN A 64 -0.48 14.44 -11.92
C GLN A 64 0.19 13.88 -13.17
N LEU A 65 -0.45 12.89 -13.81
CA LEU A 65 0.09 12.30 -15.03
C LEU A 65 -0.11 13.24 -16.22
N ALA A 66 0.80 13.22 -17.18
CA ALA A 66 0.61 13.91 -18.45
C ALA A 66 -0.46 13.19 -19.28
N SER A 67 -1.15 13.92 -20.17
CA SER A 67 -2.16 13.33 -21.06
C SER A 67 -1.59 12.22 -21.96
N ALA A 68 -0.34 12.37 -22.42
CA ALA A 68 0.42 11.28 -23.02
C ALA A 68 1.34 10.67 -21.96
N TRP A 69 1.15 9.39 -21.64
CA TRP A 69 1.89 8.68 -20.61
C TRP A 69 2.39 7.33 -21.15
N GLY A 70 3.57 7.36 -21.79
CA GLY A 70 4.12 6.19 -22.47
C GLY A 70 3.21 5.74 -23.62
N ASP A 71 2.81 4.47 -23.59
CA ASP A 71 1.88 3.86 -24.56
C ASP A 71 0.39 4.15 -24.26
N PHE A 72 0.11 4.90 -23.19
CA PHE A 72 -1.24 5.23 -22.74
C PHE A 72 -1.59 6.70 -22.93
N GLU A 73 -2.88 6.96 -23.19
CA GLU A 73 -3.51 8.26 -22.96
C GLU A 73 -4.13 8.31 -21.57
N VAL A 74 -4.00 9.43 -20.87
CA VAL A 74 -4.74 9.69 -19.64
C VAL A 74 -5.97 10.51 -19.96
N LEU A 75 -7.13 9.85 -19.94
CA LEU A 75 -8.43 10.42 -20.26
C LEU A 75 -8.99 11.26 -19.11
N SER A 76 -8.78 10.83 -17.87
CA SER A 76 -9.16 11.61 -16.68
C SER A 76 -8.37 11.19 -15.45
N GLN A 77 -8.29 12.07 -14.46
CA GLN A 77 -7.65 11.81 -13.18
C GLN A 77 -8.45 12.51 -12.09
N ARG A 78 -8.77 11.81 -11.00
CA ARG A 78 -9.55 12.39 -9.90
C ARG A 78 -9.14 11.82 -8.54
N PRO A 79 -9.16 12.63 -7.48
CA PRO A 79 -8.99 12.12 -6.13
C PRO A 79 -10.17 11.21 -5.76
N LEU A 80 -9.89 10.17 -4.99
CA LEU A 80 -10.91 9.37 -4.33
C LEU A 80 -11.36 10.06 -3.04
N GLN A 81 -12.58 9.74 -2.60
CA GLN A 81 -13.06 10.17 -1.30
C GLN A 81 -12.21 9.50 -0.21
N PRO A 82 -11.62 10.25 0.73
CA PRO A 82 -10.84 9.67 1.81
C PRO A 82 -11.68 8.74 2.68
N GLY A 83 -11.06 7.65 3.13
CA GLY A 83 -11.65 6.65 4.02
C GLY A 83 -10.81 6.44 5.27
N THR A 84 -11.23 5.49 6.10
CA THR A 84 -10.48 5.07 7.29
C THR A 84 -10.62 3.56 7.46
N SER A 85 -9.53 2.88 7.76
CA SER A 85 -9.50 1.45 8.08
C SER A 85 -8.53 1.22 9.24
N GLN A 86 -8.94 0.46 10.26
CA GLN A 86 -8.07 0.11 11.40
C GLN A 86 -7.36 1.31 12.07
N GLY A 87 -7.99 2.49 12.07
CA GLY A 87 -7.43 3.73 12.64
C GLY A 87 -6.50 4.52 11.71
N ARG A 88 -6.18 3.99 10.52
CA ARG A 88 -5.36 4.61 9.48
C ARG A 88 -6.22 5.31 8.43
N VAL A 89 -5.70 6.36 7.84
CA VAL A 89 -6.36 7.13 6.77
C VAL A 89 -6.09 6.45 5.45
N ILE A 90 -7.12 6.33 4.61
CA ILE A 90 -6.98 5.85 3.23
C ILE A 90 -7.26 7.02 2.30
N THR A 91 -6.26 7.42 1.52
CA THR A 91 -6.39 8.38 0.41
C THR A 91 -6.10 7.70 -0.91
N GLY A 92 -6.52 8.28 -2.03
CA GLY A 92 -6.30 7.67 -3.32
C GLY A 92 -6.55 8.59 -4.50
N LYS A 93 -6.09 8.16 -5.67
CA LYS A 93 -6.34 8.80 -6.95
C LYS A 93 -6.66 7.74 -8.00
N GLU A 94 -7.72 7.99 -8.75
CA GLU A 94 -8.14 7.19 -9.88
C GLU A 94 -7.68 7.88 -11.17
N TYR A 95 -7.13 7.07 -12.09
CA TYR A 95 -6.74 7.46 -13.42
C TYR A 95 -7.52 6.61 -14.40
N VAL A 96 -8.22 7.25 -15.34
CA VAL A 96 -8.82 6.56 -16.48
C VAL A 96 -7.87 6.69 -17.64
N ILE A 97 -7.37 5.57 -18.14
CA ILE A 97 -6.37 5.51 -19.21
C ILE A 97 -6.86 4.66 -20.38
N THR A 98 -6.25 4.83 -21.55
CA THR A 98 -6.47 3.95 -22.72
C THR A 98 -5.14 3.66 -23.40
N ALA A 99 -4.97 2.44 -23.90
CA ALA A 99 -3.80 2.07 -24.70
C ALA A 99 -4.00 2.47 -26.18
N PHE A 100 -2.94 2.97 -26.83
CA PHE A 100 -2.92 3.27 -28.27
C PHE A 100 -2.25 2.19 -29.11
N THR A 101 -1.32 1.45 -28.50
CA THR A 101 -0.51 0.43 -29.16
C THR A 101 -0.73 -0.91 -28.48
N VAL A 102 -0.58 -1.99 -29.25
CA VAL A 102 -0.55 -3.35 -28.68
C VAL A 102 0.87 -3.58 -28.17
N GLY A 103 1.00 -3.95 -26.89
CA GLY A 103 2.25 -4.37 -26.28
C GLY A 103 1.99 -5.39 -25.17
N GLU A 104 2.85 -6.39 -25.05
CA GLU A 104 2.93 -7.14 -23.78
C GLU A 104 3.62 -6.23 -22.77
N HIS A 105 2.91 -5.89 -21.70
CA HIS A 105 3.44 -5.13 -20.58
C HIS A 105 3.42 -6.06 -19.36
N THR A 106 4.59 -6.62 -19.01
CA THR A 106 4.80 -7.45 -17.81
C THR A 106 5.38 -6.64 -16.68
#